data_AF-A0A6B1A5W0-F1
#
_entry.id   AF-A0A6B1A5W0-F1
#
_cell.length_a   1.000
_cell.length_b   1.000
_cell.length_c   1.000
_cell.angle_alpha   90.00
_cell.angle_beta   90.00
_cell.angle_gamma   90.00
#
_symmetry.space_group_name_H-M   'P 1'
#
loop_
_entity.id
_entity.type
_entity.pdbx_description
1 polymer ?
#
loop_
_entity_poly.entity_id
_entity_poly.type
_entity_poly.pdbx_seq_one_letter_code
_entity_poly.pdbx_strand_id
1 'polypeptide(L)'
;MPAILSVRPTGSISTVNFDDGTSIRCTRDFIRRSNISRGQEIDPVFVDRLRDSAASDLARVQAERLNQRGRLSRREIAVRMQQAGIQEPHIGTALTELVERGELVDYRVALASTRRNLSRELSRNPDLTWSRFRSTHGRRLALRGFGARDSAQALKQAWTELTEASLARGR
;
A
#
# COMPACT_ATOMS: atom_id res chain seq x y z
N MET A 1 15.11 12.59 32.78
CA MET A 1 14.06 12.43 31.75
C MET A 1 14.77 12.45 30.41
N PRO A 2 14.42 11.57 29.45
CA PRO A 2 15.07 11.57 28.15
C PRO A 2 14.86 12.90 27.43
N ALA A 3 15.95 13.48 26.94
CA ALA A 3 15.97 14.75 26.23
C ALA A 3 16.25 14.55 24.74
N ILE A 4 15.59 15.34 23.90
CA ILE A 4 15.79 15.27 22.45
C ILE A 4 17.14 15.87 22.08
N LEU A 5 18.10 15.02 21.70
CA LEU A 5 19.43 15.44 21.27
C LEU A 5 19.44 16.05 19.87
N SER A 6 18.71 15.42 18.94
CA SER A 6 18.71 15.84 17.54
C SER A 6 17.49 15.35 16.78
N VAL A 7 17.11 16.12 15.77
CA VAL A 7 16.10 15.75 14.77
C VAL A 7 16.80 15.73 13.42
N ARG A 8 16.92 14.54 12.81
CA ARG A 8 17.62 14.35 11.54
C ARG A 8 16.62 14.03 10.43
N PRO A 9 16.42 14.92 9.44
CA PRO A 9 15.55 14.63 8.31
C PRO A 9 16.24 13.74 7.27
N THR A 10 15.51 12.76 6.75
CA THR A 10 15.89 11.87 5.65
C THR A 10 14.72 11.78 4.65
N GLY A 11 14.69 12.69 3.68
CA GLY A 11 13.57 12.81 2.75
C GLY A 11 12.28 13.24 3.46
N SER A 12 11.21 12.45 3.33
CA SER A 12 9.91 12.69 3.98
C SER A 12 9.81 12.17 5.42
N ILE A 13 10.82 11.42 5.87
CA ILE A 13 10.89 10.83 7.21
C ILE A 13 11.93 11.60 8.01
N SER A 14 11.70 11.77 9.31
CA SER A 14 12.66 12.33 10.24
C SER A 14 12.92 11.34 11.37
N THR A 15 14.15 11.33 11.87
CA THR A 15 14.55 10.54 13.02
C THR A 15 14.83 11.48 14.19
N VAL A 16 14.08 11.32 15.27
CA VAL A 16 14.28 12.01 16.54
C VAL A 16 15.17 11.11 17.41
N ASN A 17 16.32 11.61 17.84
CA ASN A 17 17.24 10.88 18.71
C ASN A 17 17.23 11.48 20.11
N PHE A 18 17.18 10.63 21.11
CA PHE A 18 17.20 10.98 22.53
C PHE A 18 18.59 10.73 23.12
N ASP A 19 18.86 11.32 24.28
CA ASP A 19 20.13 11.19 25.02
C ASP A 19 20.35 9.82 25.67
N ASP A 20 19.26 9.11 25.95
CA ASP A 20 19.25 7.72 26.39
C ASP A 20 19.58 6.71 25.27
N GLY A 21 19.87 7.19 24.05
CA GLY A 21 20.18 6.38 22.88
C GLY A 21 18.95 5.86 22.13
N THR A 22 17.74 6.13 22.61
CA THR A 22 16.53 5.76 21.87
C THR A 22 16.32 6.66 20.65
N SER A 23 15.59 6.14 19.66
CA SER A 23 15.21 6.91 18.49
C SER A 23 13.77 6.62 18.05
N ILE A 24 13.13 7.64 17.48
CA ILE A 24 11.78 7.56 16.93
C ILE A 24 11.84 8.01 15.47
N ARG A 25 11.28 7.18 14.57
CA ARG A 25 11.08 7.54 13.16
C ARG A 25 9.67 8.06 13.00
N CYS A 26 9.53 9.26 12.44
CA CYS A 26 8.24 9.91 12.27
C CYS A 26 8.20 10.74 10.98
N THR A 27 7.02 11.18 10.58
CA THR A 27 6.88 12.09 9.44
C THR A 27 7.27 13.52 9.84
N ARG A 28 7.64 14.35 8.86
CA ARG A 28 7.91 15.78 9.14
C ARG A 28 6.69 16.52 9.70
N ASP A 29 5.49 16.09 9.31
CA ASP A 29 4.23 16.68 9.79
C ASP A 29 3.89 16.22 11.20
N PHE A 30 4.27 15.01 11.58
CA PHE A 30 4.20 14.56 12.98
C PHE A 30 5.03 15.46 13.89
N ILE A 31 6.29 15.74 13.53
CA ILE A 31 7.18 16.64 14.31
C ILE A 31 6.52 17.99 14.55
N ARG A 32 5.94 18.58 13.50
CA ARG A 32 5.27 19.88 13.57
C ARG A 32 4.03 19.83 14.46
N ARG A 33 3.18 18.80 14.32
CA ARG A 33 1.95 18.65 15.13
C ARG A 33 2.24 18.35 16.60
N SER A 34 3.31 17.63 16.88
CA SER A 34 3.73 17.24 18.22
C SER A 34 4.65 18.26 18.89
N ASN A 35 4.95 19.41 18.25
CA ASN A 35 5.86 20.45 18.74
C ASN A 35 7.23 19.91 19.20
N ILE A 36 7.74 18.88 18.52
CA ILE A 36 9.01 18.23 18.88
C ILE A 36 10.16 19.16 18.55
N SER A 37 10.97 19.49 19.56
CA SER A 37 12.11 20.39 19.43
C SER A 37 13.35 19.85 20.17
N ARG A 38 14.54 20.25 19.70
CA ARG A 38 15.80 19.87 20.35
C ARG A 38 15.88 20.47 21.76
N GLY A 39 16.37 19.70 22.72
CA GLY A 39 16.51 20.10 24.12
C GLY A 39 15.25 19.94 24.96
N GLN A 40 14.13 19.55 24.34
CA GLN A 40 12.91 19.24 25.07
C GLN A 40 13.05 17.92 25.83
N GLU A 41 12.73 17.96 27.11
CA GLU A 41 12.63 16.79 27.97
C GLU A 41 11.23 16.17 27.84
N ILE A 42 11.19 14.85 27.70
CA ILE A 42 9.94 14.10 27.61
C ILE A 42 9.92 13.08 28.74
N ASP A 43 8.77 12.95 29.38
CA ASP A 43 8.55 11.89 30.36
C ASP A 43 8.68 10.51 29.68
N PRO A 44 9.41 9.54 30.25
CA PRO A 44 9.60 8.22 29.65
C PRO A 44 8.29 7.51 29.24
N VAL A 45 7.23 7.64 30.04
CA VAL A 45 5.90 7.05 29.73
C VAL A 45 5.30 7.71 28.50
N PHE A 46 5.55 9.01 28.32
CA PHE A 46 5.13 9.75 27.14
C PHE A 46 6.00 9.45 25.91
N VAL A 47 7.27 9.06 26.08
CA VAL A 47 8.13 8.64 24.95
C VAL A 47 7.56 7.39 24.27
N ASP A 48 7.08 6.41 25.03
CA ASP A 48 6.49 5.21 24.44
C ASP A 48 5.20 5.50 23.68
N ARG A 49 4.32 6.36 24.23
CA ARG A 49 3.12 6.83 23.52
C ARG A 49 3.47 7.62 22.26
N LEU A 50 4.51 8.46 22.33
CA LEU A 50 4.99 9.23 21.19
C LEU A 50 5.55 8.31 20.09
N ARG A 51 6.26 7.25 20.47
CA ARG A 51 6.80 6.24 19.56
C ARG A 51 5.67 5.48 18.85
N ASP A 52 4.66 5.04 19.59
CA ASP A 52 3.51 4.34 19.04
C ASP A 52 2.70 5.24 18.07
N SER A 53 2.42 6.47 18.48
CA SER A 53 1.72 7.45 17.65
C SER A 53 2.50 7.81 16.38
N ALA A 54 3.83 7.98 16.49
CA ALA A 54 4.71 8.21 15.36
C ALA A 54 4.73 7.03 14.38
N ALA A 55 4.76 5.80 14.88
CA ALA A 55 4.75 4.59 14.07
C ALA A 55 3.41 4.42 13.33
N SER A 56 2.30 4.72 14.01
CA SER A 56 0.95 4.74 13.42
C SER A 56 0.82 5.79 12.31
N ASP A 57 1.25 7.03 12.55
CA ASP A 57 1.22 8.09 11.53
C ASP A 57 2.12 7.76 10.33
N LEU A 58 3.31 7.23 10.59
CA LEU A 58 4.23 6.79 9.54
C LEU A 58 3.61 5.67 8.69
N ALA A 59 2.94 4.70 9.33
CA ALA A 59 2.25 3.62 8.63
C ALA A 59 1.13 4.16 7.73
N ARG A 60 0.28 5.04 8.26
CA ARG A 60 -0.81 5.66 7.50
C ARG A 60 -0.29 6.42 6.27
N VAL A 61 0.67 7.32 6.46
CA VAL A 61 1.23 8.13 5.36
C VAL A 61 1.93 7.25 4.31
N GLN A 62 2.64 6.20 4.75
CA GLN A 62 3.30 5.29 3.83
C GLN A 62 2.29 4.44 3.05
N ALA A 63 1.22 3.97 3.68
CA ALA A 63 0.14 3.22 3.03
C ALA A 63 -0.57 4.09 1.99
N GLU A 64 -0.93 5.33 2.34
CA GLU A 64 -1.53 6.32 1.43
C GLU A 64 -0.62 6.56 0.21
N ARG A 65 0.67 6.83 0.45
CA ARG A 65 1.67 7.04 -0.62
C ARG A 65 1.79 5.85 -1.56
N LEU A 66 1.81 4.63 -1.03
CA LEU A 66 1.89 3.41 -1.84
C LEU A 66 0.58 3.18 -2.62
N ASN A 67 -0.56 3.57 -2.06
CA ASN A 67 -1.87 3.44 -2.68
C ASN A 67 -2.17 4.53 -3.74
N GLN A 68 -1.50 5.69 -3.73
CA GLN A 68 -1.76 6.81 -4.66
C GLN A 68 -1.88 6.42 -6.13
N ARG A 69 -1.14 5.39 -6.58
CA ARG A 69 -1.19 4.93 -7.98
C ARG A 69 -2.30 3.91 -8.27
N GLY A 70 -2.95 3.36 -7.25
CA GLY A 70 -4.01 2.35 -7.38
C GLY A 70 -3.57 1.08 -8.11
N ARG A 71 -2.29 0.69 -7.97
CA ARG A 71 -1.68 -0.42 -8.73
C ARG A 71 -1.26 -1.60 -7.88
N LEU A 72 -1.14 -1.41 -6.57
CA LEU A 72 -0.63 -2.41 -5.64
C LEU A 72 -1.80 -3.09 -4.94
N SER A 73 -1.68 -4.40 -4.71
CA SER A 73 -2.58 -5.12 -3.81
C SER A 73 -2.32 -4.75 -2.36
N ARG A 74 -3.27 -5.02 -1.47
CA ARG A 74 -3.06 -4.96 -0.01
C ARG A 74 -1.76 -5.65 0.42
N ARG A 75 -1.50 -6.84 -0.09
CA ARG A 75 -0.28 -7.61 0.22
C ARG A 75 0.99 -6.91 -0.26
N GLU A 76 0.99 -6.36 -1.47
CA GLU A 76 2.16 -5.64 -1.99
C GLU A 76 2.45 -4.36 -1.21
N ILE A 77 1.41 -3.67 -0.74
CA ILE A 77 1.54 -2.51 0.15
C ILE A 77 2.15 -2.96 1.49
N ALA A 78 1.60 -4.01 2.12
CA ALA A 78 2.10 -4.55 3.38
C ALA A 78 3.59 -4.92 3.32
N VAL A 79 3.99 -5.69 2.29
CA VAL A 79 5.39 -6.10 2.10
C VAL A 79 6.32 -4.89 1.96
N ARG A 80 5.91 -3.86 1.22
CA ARG A 80 6.72 -2.63 1.06
C ARG A 80 6.80 -1.82 2.35
N MET A 81 5.76 -1.84 3.18
CA MET A 81 5.78 -1.20 4.50
C MET A 81 6.70 -1.95 5.47
N GLN A 82 6.68 -3.28 5.47
CA GLN A 82 7.62 -4.11 6.23
C GLN A 82 9.07 -3.85 5.81
N GLN A 83 9.34 -3.77 4.50
CA GLN A 83 10.66 -3.42 3.96
C GLN A 83 11.12 -2.01 4.36
N ALA A 84 10.19 -1.10 4.68
CA ALA A 84 10.50 0.22 5.20
C ALA A 84 10.75 0.23 6.74
N GLY A 85 10.60 -0.93 7.40
CA GLY A 85 10.78 -1.12 8.84
C GLY A 85 9.55 -0.77 9.68
N ILE A 86 8.36 -0.73 9.07
CA ILE A 86 7.09 -0.51 9.80
C ILE A 86 6.64 -1.85 10.38
N GLN A 87 6.18 -1.84 11.63
CA GLN A 87 5.75 -3.04 12.34
C GLN A 87 4.33 -3.46 11.96
N GLU A 88 4.08 -4.77 11.97
CA GLU A 88 2.82 -5.38 11.52
C GLU A 88 1.54 -4.78 12.14
N PRO A 89 1.48 -4.45 13.45
CA PRO A 89 0.28 -3.87 14.04
C PRO A 89 -0.16 -2.58 13.33
N HIS A 90 0.79 -1.69 13.04
CA HIS A 90 0.49 -0.42 12.37
C HIS A 90 0.18 -0.60 10.88
N ILE A 91 0.76 -1.62 10.24
CA ILE A 91 0.43 -1.98 8.85
C ILE A 91 -1.02 -2.42 8.77
N GLY A 92 -1.45 -3.33 9.65
CA GLY A 92 -2.82 -3.83 9.71
C GLY A 92 -3.84 -2.72 9.88
N THR A 93 -3.61 -1.82 10.85
CA THR A 93 -4.46 -0.65 11.08
C THR A 93 -4.51 0.27 9.86
N ALA A 94 -3.36 0.68 9.32
CA ALA A 94 -3.30 1.59 8.17
C ALA A 94 -3.99 1.01 6.92
N LEU A 95 -3.81 -0.28 6.65
CA LEU A 95 -4.50 -0.94 5.54
C LEU A 95 -6.01 -1.03 5.78
N THR A 96 -6.44 -1.33 7.00
CA THR A 96 -7.87 -1.40 7.35
C THR A 96 -8.54 -0.06 7.14
N GLU A 97 -7.92 1.05 7.58
CA GLU A 97 -8.43 2.41 7.34
C GLU A 97 -8.61 2.72 5.84
N LEU A 98 -7.63 2.35 5.00
CA LEU A 98 -7.73 2.56 3.55
C LEU A 98 -8.88 1.76 2.91
N VAL A 99 -9.17 0.57 3.46
CA VAL A 99 -10.28 -0.28 3.00
C VAL A 99 -11.62 0.32 3.39
N GLU A 100 -11.75 0.77 4.64
CA GLU A 100 -12.98 1.39 5.17
C GLU A 100 -13.32 2.69 4.44
N ARG A 101 -12.30 3.49 4.07
CA ARG A 101 -12.47 4.69 3.23
C ARG A 101 -12.79 4.38 1.76
N GLY A 102 -12.76 3.10 1.35
CA GLY A 102 -12.99 2.68 -0.03
C GLY A 102 -11.85 3.06 -1.00
N GLU A 103 -10.70 3.47 -0.47
CA GLU A 103 -9.53 3.85 -1.25
C GLU A 103 -8.71 2.63 -1.69
N LEU A 104 -8.79 1.52 -0.95
CA LEU A 104 -8.09 0.27 -1.23
C LEU A 104 -9.05 -0.88 -1.53
N VAL A 105 -9.40 -1.00 -2.81
CA VAL A 105 -10.30 -2.03 -3.33
C VAL A 105 -9.51 -2.97 -4.26
N ASP A 106 -9.08 -4.11 -3.71
CA ASP A 106 -8.27 -5.11 -4.42
C ASP A 106 -8.89 -5.53 -5.75
N TYR A 107 -10.23 -5.66 -5.79
CA TYR A 107 -10.98 -5.90 -7.01
C TYR A 107 -10.72 -4.88 -8.13
N ARG A 108 -10.73 -3.57 -7.82
CA ARG A 108 -10.53 -2.51 -8.81
C ARG A 108 -9.11 -2.55 -9.38
N VAL A 109 -8.13 -2.81 -8.52
CA VAL A 109 -6.73 -2.93 -8.92
C VAL A 109 -6.52 -4.17 -9.80
N ALA A 110 -7.10 -5.32 -9.40
CA ALA A 110 -7.07 -6.54 -10.17
C ALA A 110 -7.71 -6.34 -11.56
N LEU A 111 -8.89 -5.72 -11.63
CA LEU A 111 -9.59 -5.44 -12.88
C LEU A 111 -8.76 -4.55 -13.82
N ALA A 112 -8.20 -3.45 -13.31
CA ALA A 112 -7.37 -2.54 -14.10
C ALA A 112 -6.07 -3.21 -14.61
N SER A 113 -5.50 -4.14 -13.84
CA SER A 113 -4.36 -4.94 -14.27
C SER A 113 -4.76 -5.93 -15.35
N THR A 114 -5.86 -6.64 -15.14
CA THR A 114 -6.39 -7.66 -16.06
C THR A 114 -6.77 -7.06 -17.41
N ARG A 115 -7.51 -5.94 -17.44
CA ARG A 115 -7.89 -5.25 -18.70
C ARG A 115 -6.67 -4.90 -19.55
N ARG A 116 -5.62 -4.34 -18.92
CA ARG A 116 -4.37 -3.97 -19.61
C ARG A 116 -3.65 -5.19 -20.17
N ASN A 117 -3.62 -6.29 -19.42
CA ASN A 117 -2.98 -7.51 -19.88
C ASN A 117 -3.76 -8.19 -21.01
N LEU A 118 -5.09 -8.30 -20.86
CA LEU A 118 -5.95 -8.91 -21.87
C LEU A 118 -5.90 -8.15 -23.19
N SER A 119 -6.00 -6.82 -23.15
CA SER A 119 -5.91 -5.98 -24.35
C SER A 119 -4.59 -6.20 -25.10
N ARG A 120 -3.46 -6.30 -24.38
CA ARG A 120 -2.15 -6.61 -25.01
C ARG A 120 -2.10 -8.03 -25.57
N GLU A 121 -2.65 -9.01 -24.87
CA GLU A 121 -2.61 -10.39 -25.35
C GLU A 121 -3.52 -10.61 -26.55
N LEU A 122 -4.73 -10.05 -26.56
CA LEU A 122 -5.61 -10.06 -27.73
C LEU A 122 -4.97 -9.39 -28.95
N SER A 123 -4.22 -8.30 -28.76
CA SER A 123 -3.50 -7.64 -29.86
C SER A 123 -2.37 -8.49 -30.46
N ARG A 124 -1.82 -9.44 -29.68
CA ARG A 124 -0.71 -10.32 -30.10
C ARG A 124 -1.17 -11.69 -30.55
N ASN A 125 -2.29 -12.16 -30.02
CA ASN A 125 -2.86 -13.47 -30.26
C ASN A 125 -4.40 -13.37 -30.29
N PRO A 126 -4.99 -13.15 -31.47
CA PRO A 126 -6.43 -13.08 -31.64
C PRO A 126 -7.16 -14.38 -31.21
N ASP A 127 -6.48 -15.52 -31.29
CA ASP A 127 -7.02 -16.85 -30.95
C ASP A 127 -6.89 -17.20 -29.45
N LEU A 128 -6.62 -16.19 -28.61
CA LEU A 128 -6.57 -16.37 -27.17
C LEU A 128 -7.91 -16.92 -26.66
N THR A 129 -7.86 -18.00 -25.88
CA THR A 129 -9.06 -18.58 -25.25
C THR A 129 -9.18 -18.17 -23.79
N TRP A 130 -10.42 -18.12 -23.30
CA TRP A 130 -10.73 -17.82 -21.90
C TRP A 130 -9.96 -18.73 -20.93
N SER A 131 -9.89 -20.04 -21.22
CA SER A 131 -9.21 -21.01 -20.35
C SER A 131 -7.72 -20.70 -20.19
N ARG A 132 -7.03 -20.40 -21.30
CA ARG A 132 -5.61 -20.02 -21.28
C ARG A 132 -5.40 -18.72 -20.52
N PHE A 133 -6.19 -17.69 -20.84
CA PHE A 133 -6.10 -16.39 -20.18
C PHE A 133 -6.34 -16.49 -18.67
N ARG A 134 -7.43 -17.15 -18.25
CA ARG A 134 -7.78 -17.34 -16.84
C ARG A 134 -6.70 -18.08 -16.07
N SER A 135 -6.14 -19.15 -16.63
CA SER A 135 -5.09 -19.93 -15.96
C SER A 135 -3.82 -19.09 -15.72
N THR A 136 -3.32 -18.43 -16.78
CA THR A 136 -2.09 -17.63 -16.70
C THR A 136 -2.24 -16.41 -15.80
N HIS A 137 -3.30 -15.62 -15.98
CA HIS A 137 -3.49 -14.38 -15.21
C HIS A 137 -4.07 -14.61 -13.82
N GLY A 138 -4.85 -15.68 -13.63
CA GLY A 138 -5.28 -16.11 -12.29
C GLY A 138 -4.10 -16.44 -11.40
N ARG A 139 -3.11 -17.20 -11.92
CA ARG A 139 -1.87 -17.47 -11.18
C ARG A 139 -1.09 -16.20 -10.86
N ARG A 140 -0.99 -15.26 -11.81
CA ARG A 140 -0.28 -13.98 -11.59
C ARG A 140 -0.97 -13.12 -10.52
N LEU A 141 -2.29 -13.03 -10.54
CA LEU A 141 -3.04 -12.28 -9.51
C LEU A 141 -2.88 -12.93 -8.12
N ALA A 142 -2.93 -14.27 -8.05
CA ALA A 142 -2.68 -14.99 -6.79
C ALA A 142 -1.27 -14.73 -6.24
N LEU A 143 -0.23 -14.74 -7.10
CA LEU A 143 1.14 -14.42 -6.69
C LEU A 143 1.30 -12.98 -6.17
N ARG A 144 0.49 -12.05 -6.66
CA ARG A 144 0.44 -10.67 -6.17
C ARG A 144 -0.42 -10.52 -4.91
N GLY A 145 -1.02 -11.60 -4.41
CA GLY A 145 -1.82 -11.62 -3.19
C GLY A 145 -3.24 -11.11 -3.33
N PHE A 146 -3.78 -11.03 -4.56
CA PHE A 146 -5.21 -10.74 -4.73
C PHE A 146 -6.05 -11.93 -4.28
N GLY A 147 -7.19 -11.65 -3.61
CA GLY A 147 -8.13 -12.67 -3.19
C GLY A 147 -8.68 -13.48 -4.37
N ALA A 148 -8.97 -14.76 -4.17
CA ALA A 148 -9.45 -15.65 -5.23
C ALA A 148 -10.77 -15.16 -5.84
N ARG A 149 -11.70 -14.67 -5.01
CA ARG A 149 -12.98 -14.11 -5.43
C ARG A 149 -12.80 -12.87 -6.31
N ASP A 150 -12.05 -11.88 -5.82
CA ASP A 150 -11.80 -10.64 -6.54
C ASP A 150 -11.05 -10.89 -7.85
N SER A 151 -10.08 -11.80 -7.82
CA SER A 151 -9.32 -12.20 -9.02
C SER A 151 -10.23 -12.85 -10.06
N ALA A 152 -11.09 -13.80 -9.66
CA ALA A 152 -12.00 -14.48 -10.57
C ALA A 152 -13.02 -13.51 -11.18
N GLN A 153 -13.58 -12.61 -10.37
CA GLN A 153 -14.50 -11.58 -10.82
C GLN A 153 -13.82 -10.62 -11.80
N ALA A 154 -12.61 -10.14 -11.48
CA ALA A 154 -11.86 -9.21 -12.32
C ALA A 154 -11.49 -9.83 -13.67
N LEU A 155 -11.08 -11.10 -13.68
CA LEU A 155 -10.78 -11.86 -14.89
C LEU A 155 -12.02 -11.98 -15.78
N LYS A 156 -13.14 -12.39 -15.20
CA LYS A 156 -14.38 -12.59 -15.95
C LYS A 156 -14.90 -11.27 -16.53
N GLN A 157 -14.96 -10.22 -15.73
CA GLN A 157 -15.44 -8.92 -16.17
C GLN A 157 -14.57 -8.33 -17.30
N ALA A 158 -13.23 -8.36 -17.15
CA ALA A 158 -12.35 -7.86 -18.20
C ALA A 158 -12.49 -8.64 -19.51
N TRP A 159 -12.66 -9.96 -19.44
CA TRP A 159 -12.90 -10.81 -20.61
C TRP A 159 -14.16 -10.39 -21.35
N THR A 160 -15.29 -10.40 -20.65
CA THR A 160 -16.59 -10.01 -21.19
C THR A 160 -16.52 -8.66 -21.90
N GLU A 161 -16.02 -7.63 -21.22
CA GLU A 161 -15.95 -6.27 -21.77
C GLU A 161 -15.11 -6.17 -23.05
N LEU A 162 -13.96 -6.83 -23.10
CA LEU A 162 -13.03 -6.69 -24.23
C LEU A 162 -13.39 -7.61 -25.40
N THR A 163 -13.95 -8.79 -25.16
CA THR A 163 -14.39 -9.68 -26.24
C THR A 163 -15.72 -9.22 -26.85
N GLU A 164 -16.68 -8.76 -26.03
CA GLU A 164 -17.93 -8.21 -26.54
C GLU A 164 -17.69 -6.92 -27.33
N ALA A 165 -16.82 -6.03 -26.84
CA ALA A 165 -16.44 -4.82 -27.56
C ALA A 165 -15.67 -5.10 -28.87
N SER A 166 -15.03 -6.26 -29.00
CA SER A 166 -14.38 -6.69 -30.25
C SER A 166 -15.40 -7.23 -31.24
N LEU A 167 -16.38 -8.02 -30.77
CA LEU A 167 -17.49 -8.51 -31.58
C LEU A 167 -18.37 -7.36 -32.10
N ALA A 168 -18.56 -6.30 -31.30
CA ALA A 168 -19.34 -5.12 -31.70
C ALA A 168 -18.65 -4.25 -32.77
N ARG A 169 -17.32 -4.32 -32.90
CA ARG A 169 -16.55 -3.56 -33.92
C ARG A 169 -16.31 -4.33 -35.22
N GLY A 170 -16.61 -5.63 -35.23
CA GLY A 170 -16.55 -6.50 -36.41
C GLY A 170 -17.87 -6.62 -37.18
N ARG A 171 -18.87 -5.81 -36.83
CA ARG A 171 -20.11 -5.58 -37.58
C ARG A 171 -20.12 -4.15 -38.09
#